data_AF-A0A1G6LTK2-F1
#
_entry.id   AF-A0A1G6LTK2-F1
#
_cell.length_a   1.000
_cell.length_b   1.000
_cell.length_c   1.000
_cell.angle_alpha   90.00
_cell.angle_beta   90.00
_cell.angle_gamma   90.00
#
_symmetry.space_group_name_H-M   'P 1'
#
loop_
_entity.id
_entity.type
_entity.pdbx_description
1 polymer ?
#
loop_
_entity_poly.entity_id
_entity_poly.type
_entity_poly.pdbx_seq_one_letter_code
_entity_poly.pdbx_strand_id
1 'polypeptide(L)'
;MSSILDKYKVFYNDKVIGYYHIYSNHQATYYTEWGCPWDMEDKLKELGLEKELQETKPLKVFTDLINDANRVPGRRRILYRKGPLLLERYPKDTGERFTVYRRDAKKGTPEYSPLSHDAPHYEGPKTPEGMREWASWYAFNKMDDGTYEAELDEAWWWGGGHNDGGTIHREIPEEWFDLPYEDFLGEVVTLAAASHYGFTAEILLAKEGLKEFFGFDK
;
A
#
# COMPACT_ATOMS: atom_id res chain seq x y z
N MET A 1 11.33 11.70 18.98
CA MET A 1 10.90 10.31 18.76
C MET A 1 11.66 9.79 17.55
N SER A 2 12.21 8.57 17.59
CA SER A 2 12.79 7.94 16.41
C SER A 2 11.65 7.45 15.50
N SER A 3 11.74 7.74 14.20
CA SER A 3 10.83 7.22 13.18
C SER A 3 11.33 5.87 12.69
N ILE A 4 10.40 5.03 12.21
CA ILE A 4 10.77 3.80 11.51
C ILE A 4 11.42 4.22 10.19
N LEU A 5 12.65 3.79 9.98
CA LEU A 5 13.37 3.96 8.72
C LEU A 5 12.91 2.89 7.74
N ASP A 6 13.00 1.61 8.11
CA ASP A 6 12.56 0.50 7.27
C ASP A 6 11.78 -0.53 8.09
N LYS A 7 10.82 -1.18 7.43
CA LYS A 7 10.03 -2.28 7.99
C LYS A 7 10.10 -3.48 7.06
N TYR A 8 10.25 -4.66 7.65
CA TYR A 8 10.30 -5.92 6.93
C TYR A 8 9.34 -6.92 7.55
N LYS A 9 8.69 -7.73 6.71
CA LYS A 9 8.05 -8.97 7.08
C LYS A 9 9.07 -10.10 6.92
N VAL A 10 9.19 -10.94 7.94
CA VAL A 10 10.20 -11.99 8.02
C VAL A 10 9.54 -13.34 7.81
N PHE A 11 10.10 -14.14 6.90
CA PHE A 11 9.62 -15.47 6.59
C PHE A 11 10.72 -16.51 6.76
N TYR A 12 10.34 -17.71 7.20
CA TYR A 12 11.19 -18.89 7.23
C TYR A 12 10.45 -20.08 6.62
N ASN A 13 11.03 -20.71 5.59
CA ASN A 13 10.34 -21.73 4.77
C ASN A 13 8.94 -21.27 4.32
N ASP A 14 8.88 -20.03 3.82
CA ASP A 14 7.68 -19.35 3.32
C ASP A 14 6.54 -19.19 4.35
N LYS A 15 6.79 -19.47 5.64
CA LYS A 15 5.89 -19.12 6.74
C LYS A 15 6.30 -17.78 7.34
N VAL A 16 5.33 -16.92 7.60
CA VAL A 16 5.57 -15.67 8.33
C VAL A 16 5.97 -16.02 9.77
N ILE A 17 7.08 -15.46 10.22
CA ILE A 17 7.58 -15.67 11.58
C ILE A 17 7.61 -14.38 12.40
N GLY A 18 7.61 -13.20 11.75
CA GLY A 18 7.63 -11.94 12.47
C GLY A 18 7.84 -10.72 11.60
N TYR A 19 8.13 -9.61 12.27
CA TYR A 19 8.37 -8.31 11.68
C TYR A 19 9.68 -7.74 12.24
N TYR A 20 10.45 -7.09 11.36
CA TYR A 20 11.71 -6.46 11.70
C TYR A 20 11.68 -4.97 11.33
N HIS A 21 11.95 -4.10 12.29
CA HIS A 21 11.98 -2.65 12.10
C HIS A 21 13.39 -2.12 12.31
N ILE A 22 13.83 -1.24 11.41
CA ILE A 22 15.04 -0.43 11.57
C ILE A 22 14.58 1.01 11.79
N TYR A 23 15.10 1.68 12.82
CA TYR A 23 14.74 3.05 13.16
C TYR A 23 15.79 4.04 12.67
N SER A 24 15.42 5.31 12.55
CA SER A 24 16.30 6.39 12.08
C SER A 24 17.51 6.66 12.97
N ASN A 25 17.49 6.19 14.22
CA ASN A 25 18.63 6.21 15.14
C ASN A 25 19.48 4.93 15.09
N HIS A 26 19.29 4.09 14.08
CA HIS A 26 19.93 2.79 13.87
C HIS A 26 19.62 1.71 14.92
N GLN A 27 18.68 1.95 15.83
CA GLN A 27 18.12 0.87 16.65
C GLN A 27 17.29 -0.07 15.77
N ALA A 28 17.09 -1.29 16.25
CA ALA A 28 16.25 -2.26 15.55
C ALA A 28 15.37 -3.04 16.53
N THR A 29 14.18 -3.43 16.08
CA THR A 29 13.28 -4.29 16.85
C THR A 29 12.82 -5.46 16.00
N TYR A 30 12.72 -6.62 16.61
CA TYR A 30 12.15 -7.83 16.02
C TYR A 30 10.99 -8.30 16.89
N TYR A 31 9.86 -8.61 16.26
CA TYR A 31 8.67 -9.12 16.92
C TYR A 31 8.20 -10.38 16.20
N THR A 32 8.04 -11.47 16.93
CA THR A 32 7.48 -12.71 16.39
C THR A 32 5.97 -12.60 16.24
N GLU A 33 5.41 -13.08 15.14
CA GLU A 33 3.96 -13.02 14.91
C GLU A 33 3.20 -13.93 15.88
N TRP A 34 2.03 -13.47 16.34
CA TRP A 34 1.14 -14.28 17.18
C TRP A 34 0.66 -15.51 16.40
N GLY A 35 0.91 -16.70 16.95
CA GLY A 35 0.60 -17.96 16.28
C GLY A 35 1.75 -18.54 15.44
N CYS A 36 2.96 -17.96 15.52
CA CYS A 36 4.17 -18.60 15.02
C CYS A 36 4.24 -20.06 15.55
N PRO A 37 4.38 -21.07 14.68
CA PRO A 37 4.38 -22.47 15.09
C PRO A 37 5.46 -22.75 16.15
N TRP A 38 5.09 -23.45 17.24
CA TRP A 38 5.99 -23.75 18.36
C TRP A 38 7.23 -24.57 17.96
N ASP A 39 7.18 -25.28 16.82
CA ASP A 39 8.31 -25.99 16.23
C ASP A 39 9.35 -25.08 15.54
N MET A 40 9.13 -23.76 15.53
CA MET A 40 10.06 -22.77 14.98
C MET A 40 10.93 -22.07 16.03
N GLU A 41 10.71 -22.30 17.32
CA GLU A 41 11.45 -21.62 18.40
C GLU A 41 12.95 -21.90 18.35
N ASP A 42 13.34 -23.15 18.12
CA ASP A 42 14.75 -23.54 17.98
C ASP A 42 15.39 -22.90 16.73
N LYS A 43 14.62 -22.72 15.66
CA LYS A 43 15.08 -22.06 14.42
C LYS A 43 15.25 -20.56 14.58
N LEU A 44 14.36 -19.92 15.33
CA LEU A 44 14.55 -18.52 15.73
C LEU A 44 15.84 -18.37 16.54
N LYS A 45 16.07 -19.24 17.53
CA LYS A 45 17.31 -19.24 18.32
C LYS A 45 18.57 -19.46 17.47
N GLU A 46 18.54 -20.39 16.51
CA GLU A 46 19.65 -20.61 15.56
C GLU A 46 19.99 -19.33 14.75
N LEU A 47 18.99 -18.50 14.45
CA LEU A 47 19.16 -17.21 13.78
C LEU A 47 19.51 -16.05 14.72
N GLY A 48 19.63 -16.31 16.03
CA GLY A 48 19.82 -15.29 17.07
C GLY A 48 18.57 -14.43 17.31
N LEU A 49 17.39 -14.97 17.01
CA LEU A 49 16.09 -14.32 17.19
C LEU A 49 15.36 -14.90 18.41
N GLU A 50 14.65 -14.02 19.12
CA GLU A 50 13.76 -14.39 20.22
C GLU A 50 12.36 -13.81 20.00
N LYS A 51 11.39 -14.22 20.81
CA LYS A 51 9.97 -13.87 20.62
C LYS A 51 9.74 -12.37 20.47
N GLU A 52 10.40 -11.57 21.28
CA GLU A 52 10.49 -10.12 21.16
C GLU A 52 11.93 -9.70 21.47
N LEU A 53 12.54 -8.94 20.57
CA LEU A 53 13.93 -8.53 20.70
C LEU A 53 14.06 -7.05 20.35
N GLN A 54 14.67 -6.29 21.24
CA GLN A 54 15.02 -4.89 21.01
C GLN A 54 16.53 -4.76 21.05
N GLU A 55 17.11 -4.24 19.98
CA GLU A 55 18.55 -4.11 19.80
C GLU A 55 18.97 -2.67 19.62
N THR A 56 20.18 -2.37 20.09
CA THR A 56 20.80 -1.06 19.89
C THR A 56 21.37 -0.89 18.49
N LYS A 57 21.49 -1.99 17.73
CA LYS A 57 21.99 -2.04 16.35
C LYS A 57 21.24 -3.09 15.52
N PRO A 58 21.22 -2.97 14.19
CA PRO A 58 20.61 -3.99 13.34
C PRO A 58 21.28 -5.35 13.49
N LEU A 59 20.49 -6.43 13.46
CA LEU A 59 21.01 -7.79 13.57
C LEU A 59 21.82 -8.20 12.34
N LYS A 60 22.99 -8.81 12.57
CA LYS A 60 23.91 -9.21 11.50
C LYS A 60 23.25 -10.14 10.48
N VAL A 61 22.42 -11.08 10.93
CA VAL A 61 21.72 -12.03 10.04
C VAL A 61 20.85 -11.32 9.00
N PHE A 62 20.21 -10.21 9.37
CA PHE A 62 19.38 -9.41 8.47
C PHE A 62 20.20 -8.44 7.63
N THR A 63 21.23 -7.79 8.20
CA THR A 63 22.09 -6.90 7.41
C THR A 63 22.90 -7.66 6.36
N ASP A 64 23.36 -8.88 6.67
CA ASP A 64 24.06 -9.75 5.71
C ASP A 64 23.11 -10.26 4.59
N LEU A 65 21.80 -10.23 4.85
CA LEU A 65 20.76 -10.60 3.90
C LEU A 65 20.36 -9.44 2.99
N ILE A 66 20.24 -8.21 3.52
CA ILE A 66 19.78 -7.02 2.79
C ILE A 66 20.91 -6.49 1.88
N ASN A 67 21.01 -7.05 0.68
CA ASN A 67 21.88 -6.56 -0.38
C ASN A 67 21.42 -7.10 -1.75
N ASP A 68 21.92 -6.48 -2.82
CA ASP A 68 21.54 -6.82 -4.20
C ASP A 68 21.85 -8.28 -4.57
N ALA A 69 22.89 -8.89 -4.01
CA ALA A 69 23.25 -10.27 -4.30
C ALA A 69 22.21 -11.29 -3.79
N ASN A 70 21.44 -10.93 -2.77
CA ASN A 70 20.35 -11.74 -2.23
C ASN A 70 18.97 -11.25 -2.67
N ARG A 71 18.87 -10.20 -3.51
CA ARG A 71 17.59 -9.69 -4.01
C ARG A 71 16.96 -10.75 -4.91
N VAL A 72 15.67 -11.03 -4.70
CA VAL A 72 14.92 -11.92 -5.59
C VAL A 72 14.80 -11.26 -6.97
N PRO A 73 15.35 -11.85 -8.04
CA PRO A 73 15.39 -11.23 -9.35
C PRO A 73 14.00 -11.16 -9.98
N GLY A 74 13.77 -10.14 -10.80
CA GLY A 74 12.54 -9.99 -11.58
C GLY A 74 11.31 -9.51 -10.80
N ARG A 75 11.45 -9.21 -9.50
CA ARG A 75 10.36 -8.66 -8.67
C ARG A 75 10.47 -7.14 -8.54
N ARG A 76 9.34 -6.45 -8.73
CA ARG A 76 9.09 -5.06 -8.33
C ARG A 76 9.22 -4.95 -6.82
N ARG A 77 8.45 -5.76 -6.09
CA ARG A 77 8.53 -5.82 -4.62
C ARG A 77 9.93 -6.20 -4.16
N ILE A 78 10.47 -5.45 -3.21
CA ILE A 78 11.82 -5.70 -2.70
C ILE A 78 11.80 -6.87 -1.71
N LEU A 79 12.33 -7.99 -2.18
CA LEU A 79 12.46 -9.24 -1.44
C LEU A 79 13.93 -9.66 -1.39
N TYR A 80 14.41 -10.10 -0.22
CA TYR A 80 15.75 -10.65 -0.03
C TYR A 80 15.68 -12.09 0.45
N ARG A 81 16.34 -13.03 -0.21
CA ARG A 81 16.31 -14.46 0.14
C ARG A 81 17.73 -15.04 0.30
N LYS A 82 17.94 -15.80 1.38
CA LYS A 82 19.14 -16.63 1.58
C LYS A 82 18.77 -17.93 2.29
N GLY A 83 18.80 -19.02 1.53
CA GLY A 83 18.32 -20.32 2.02
C GLY A 83 16.84 -20.24 2.44
N PRO A 84 16.47 -20.71 3.63
CA PRO A 84 15.07 -20.71 4.10
C PRO A 84 14.57 -19.34 4.55
N LEU A 85 15.47 -18.38 4.79
CA LEU A 85 15.13 -17.05 5.28
C LEU A 85 14.80 -16.11 4.13
N LEU A 86 13.68 -15.40 4.25
CA LEU A 86 13.22 -14.37 3.33
C LEU A 86 12.81 -13.12 4.11
N LEU A 87 13.23 -11.95 3.63
CA LEU A 87 12.75 -10.64 4.08
C LEU A 87 11.96 -9.98 2.95
N GLU A 88 10.74 -9.57 3.25
CA GLU A 88 9.92 -8.73 2.40
C GLU A 88 9.91 -7.31 2.97
N ARG A 89 10.38 -6.34 2.19
CA ARG A 89 10.36 -4.94 2.62
C ARG A 89 8.95 -4.39 2.46
N TYR A 90 8.45 -3.68 3.47
CA TYR A 90 7.26 -2.86 3.30
C TYR A 90 7.60 -1.65 2.44
N PRO A 91 6.90 -1.44 1.31
CA PRO A 91 7.08 -0.24 0.49
C PRO A 91 6.76 1.03 1.28
N LYS A 92 7.36 2.14 0.86
CA LYS A 92 7.05 3.47 1.37
C LYS A 92 6.35 4.28 0.29
N ASP A 93 5.36 5.05 0.72
CA ASP A 93 4.71 6.04 -0.12
C ASP A 93 5.73 7.11 -0.55
N THR A 94 5.76 7.39 -1.85
CA THR A 94 6.62 8.41 -2.46
C THR A 94 6.00 9.81 -2.43
N GLY A 95 4.69 9.91 -2.16
CA GLY A 95 3.88 11.11 -2.34
C GLY A 95 3.44 11.34 -3.78
N GLU A 96 3.91 10.57 -4.76
CA GLU A 96 3.36 10.58 -6.12
C GLU A 96 2.01 9.86 -6.15
N ARG A 97 0.95 10.58 -6.52
CA ARG A 97 -0.44 10.09 -6.49
C ARG A 97 -1.19 10.48 -7.77
N PHE A 98 -1.99 9.56 -8.29
CA PHE A 98 -2.98 9.84 -9.32
C PHE A 98 -4.38 9.72 -8.73
N THR A 99 -5.22 10.75 -8.86
CA THR A 99 -6.55 10.77 -8.24
C THR A 99 -7.65 10.95 -9.29
N VAL A 100 -8.70 10.13 -9.20
CA VAL A 100 -9.94 10.26 -9.97
C VAL A 100 -11.09 10.60 -9.02
N TYR A 101 -11.84 11.65 -9.33
CA TYR A 101 -12.95 12.10 -8.50
C TYR A 101 -14.31 11.82 -9.14
N ARG A 102 -15.30 11.54 -8.29
CA ARG A 102 -16.73 11.58 -8.63
C ARG A 102 -17.45 12.46 -7.60
N ARG A 103 -18.27 13.41 -8.08
CA ARG A 103 -19.12 14.24 -7.23
C ARG A 103 -20.55 13.70 -7.26
N ASP A 104 -21.29 13.81 -6.16
CA ASP A 104 -22.74 13.57 -6.09
C ASP A 104 -23.52 14.89 -5.97
N ALA A 105 -24.31 15.20 -6.99
CA ALA A 105 -25.08 16.43 -7.13
C ALA A 105 -26.19 16.58 -6.07
N LYS A 106 -26.81 15.50 -5.54
CA LYS A 106 -27.87 15.60 -4.51
C LYS A 106 -28.04 14.32 -3.68
N LYS A 107 -28.24 14.51 -2.37
CA LYS A 107 -28.59 13.45 -1.41
C LYS A 107 -29.75 12.57 -1.93
N GLY A 108 -29.46 11.28 -2.17
CA GLY A 108 -30.48 10.23 -2.26
C GLY A 108 -31.03 9.92 -3.65
N THR A 109 -30.38 10.33 -4.74
CA THR A 109 -30.69 9.83 -6.09
C THR A 109 -29.69 8.76 -6.54
N PRO A 110 -30.13 7.60 -7.05
CA PRO A 110 -29.24 6.54 -7.52
C PRO A 110 -28.50 6.88 -8.83
N GLU A 111 -28.89 7.96 -9.51
CA GLU A 111 -28.22 8.42 -10.73
C GLU A 111 -27.02 9.34 -10.38
N TYR A 112 -25.80 8.81 -10.56
CA TYR A 112 -24.54 9.49 -10.26
C TYR A 112 -24.21 10.66 -11.22
N SER A 113 -23.37 11.59 -10.75
CA SER A 113 -23.14 12.94 -11.32
C SER A 113 -21.86 13.08 -12.17
N PRO A 114 -21.53 14.29 -12.70
CA PRO A 114 -20.42 14.44 -13.64
C PRO A 114 -19.04 14.25 -13.00
N LEU A 115 -18.13 13.63 -13.76
CA LEU A 115 -16.73 13.41 -13.40
C LEU A 115 -15.94 14.72 -13.42
N SER A 116 -15.01 14.92 -12.47
CA SER A 116 -14.02 16.01 -12.48
C SER A 116 -12.63 15.45 -12.27
N HIS A 117 -11.63 16.01 -12.96
CA HIS A 117 -10.22 15.63 -12.75
C HIS A 117 -9.60 16.37 -11.56
N ASP A 118 -10.00 17.61 -11.33
CA ASP A 118 -9.58 18.43 -10.19
C ASP A 118 -10.80 18.70 -9.30
N ALA A 119 -10.89 18.01 -8.17
CA ALA A 119 -11.70 18.45 -7.05
C ALA A 119 -10.75 18.74 -5.87
N PRO A 120 -11.04 19.76 -5.05
CA PRO A 120 -10.18 20.07 -3.92
C PRO A 120 -10.13 18.86 -2.97
N HIS A 121 -8.91 18.38 -2.69
CA HIS A 121 -8.65 17.31 -1.74
C HIS A 121 -9.07 17.75 -0.32
N TYR A 122 -9.75 16.87 0.43
CA TYR A 122 -10.18 17.12 1.80
C TYR A 122 -9.34 16.29 2.78
N GLU A 123 -8.29 16.88 3.32
CA GLU A 123 -7.54 16.32 4.46
C GLU A 123 -7.88 17.10 5.72
N GLY A 124 -8.92 16.67 6.45
CA GLY A 124 -9.17 17.15 7.80
C GLY A 124 -10.35 18.11 7.97
N PRO A 125 -10.58 18.64 9.17
CA PRO A 125 -11.91 18.97 9.68
C PRO A 125 -12.60 20.21 9.06
N LYS A 126 -12.03 20.85 8.04
CA LYS A 126 -12.56 22.06 7.42
C LYS A 126 -12.96 21.81 5.99
N THR A 127 -14.25 21.99 5.69
CA THR A 127 -14.81 21.93 4.34
C THR A 127 -13.92 22.69 3.36
N PRO A 128 -13.51 22.09 2.22
CA PRO A 128 -12.76 22.81 1.20
C PRO A 128 -13.61 23.95 0.65
N GLU A 129 -13.03 25.14 0.52
CA GLU A 129 -13.76 26.32 0.05
C GLU A 129 -14.41 26.04 -1.32
N GLY A 130 -15.74 26.18 -1.40
CA GLY A 130 -16.51 25.92 -2.63
C GLY A 130 -17.11 24.52 -2.77
N MET A 131 -16.83 23.57 -1.86
CA MET A 131 -17.50 22.26 -1.87
C MET A 131 -18.94 22.39 -1.35
N ARG A 132 -19.93 21.91 -2.12
CA ARG A 132 -21.38 21.94 -1.79
C ARG A 132 -22.09 20.62 -2.03
N GLU A 133 -21.34 19.58 -2.33
CA GLU A 133 -21.78 18.26 -2.81
C GLU A 133 -20.92 17.16 -2.15
N TRP A 134 -21.39 15.91 -2.12
CA TRP A 134 -20.56 14.78 -1.69
C TRP A 134 -19.54 14.45 -2.78
N ALA A 135 -18.36 13.97 -2.39
CA ALA A 135 -17.34 13.51 -3.32
C ALA A 135 -16.71 12.21 -2.84
N SER A 136 -16.50 11.29 -3.79
CA SER A 136 -15.57 10.17 -3.62
C SER A 136 -14.36 10.38 -4.52
N TRP A 137 -13.23 9.86 -4.07
CA TRP A 137 -12.06 9.74 -4.91
C TRP A 137 -11.46 8.36 -4.82
N TYR A 138 -11.03 7.89 -5.98
CA TYR A 138 -10.25 6.69 -6.12
C TYR A 138 -8.86 7.10 -6.57
N ALA A 139 -7.86 6.76 -5.76
CA ALA A 139 -6.50 7.18 -5.95
C ALA A 139 -5.55 6.00 -6.05
N PHE A 140 -4.45 6.24 -6.74
CA PHE A 140 -3.34 5.31 -6.87
C PHE A 140 -2.09 5.98 -6.33
N ASN A 141 -1.55 5.43 -5.25
CA ASN A 141 -0.34 5.92 -4.59
C ASN A 141 0.85 5.08 -5.09
N LYS A 142 1.91 5.74 -5.54
CA LYS A 142 3.12 5.07 -6.04
C LYS A 142 4.09 4.81 -4.90
N MET A 143 4.62 3.60 -4.87
CA MET A 143 5.56 3.15 -3.86
C MET A 143 7.02 3.23 -4.33
N ASP A 144 7.93 3.33 -3.38
CA ASP A 144 9.37 3.48 -3.62
C ASP A 144 10.06 2.23 -4.20
N ASP A 145 9.36 1.09 -4.26
CA ASP A 145 9.81 -0.14 -4.92
C ASP A 145 9.17 -0.36 -6.32
N GLY A 146 8.39 0.61 -6.81
CA GLY A 146 7.69 0.52 -8.10
C GLY A 146 6.41 -0.31 -8.07
N THR A 147 5.91 -0.65 -6.88
CA THR A 147 4.53 -1.12 -6.67
C THR A 147 3.58 0.06 -6.43
N TYR A 148 2.29 -0.23 -6.30
CA TYR A 148 1.24 0.78 -6.14
C TYR A 148 0.20 0.31 -5.12
N GLU A 149 -0.47 1.27 -4.50
CA GLU A 149 -1.64 1.05 -3.65
C GLU A 149 -2.85 1.78 -4.22
N ALA A 150 -3.99 1.10 -4.19
CA ALA A 150 -5.30 1.67 -4.44
C ALA A 150 -5.90 2.19 -3.14
N GLU A 151 -6.38 3.43 -3.17
CA GLU A 151 -7.01 4.11 -2.05
C GLU A 151 -8.39 4.61 -2.45
N LEU A 152 -9.41 4.27 -1.66
CA LEU A 152 -10.75 4.83 -1.81
C LEU A 152 -11.08 5.67 -0.58
N ASP A 153 -11.64 6.85 -0.82
CA ASP A 153 -12.12 7.72 0.23
C ASP A 153 -13.33 8.55 -0.20
N GLU A 154 -14.01 9.13 0.78
CA GLU A 154 -15.20 9.95 0.61
C GLU A 154 -15.30 11.10 1.61
N ALA A 155 -15.82 12.24 1.14
CA ALA A 155 -16.10 13.40 1.99
C ALA A 155 -17.42 14.07 1.63
N TRP A 156 -18.05 14.66 2.65
CA TRP A 156 -19.29 15.43 2.53
C TRP A 156 -19.02 16.92 2.74
N TRP A 157 -19.69 17.78 1.97
CA TRP A 157 -19.42 19.23 1.99
C TRP A 157 -19.68 19.92 3.33
N TRP A 158 -20.55 19.42 4.19
CA TRP A 158 -20.81 20.00 5.52
C TRP A 158 -19.75 19.64 6.59
N GLY A 159 -18.62 19.04 6.21
CA GLY A 159 -17.50 18.80 7.12
C GLY A 159 -17.78 17.78 8.22
N GLY A 160 -18.84 16.96 8.07
CA GLY A 160 -18.86 15.66 8.72
C GLY A 160 -17.71 14.87 8.11
N GLY A 161 -16.74 14.46 8.94
CA GLY A 161 -15.64 13.61 8.49
C GLY A 161 -16.15 12.37 7.75
N HIS A 162 -15.24 11.66 7.07
CA HIS A 162 -15.43 10.31 6.50
C HIS A 162 -16.57 9.59 7.21
N ASN A 163 -17.62 9.14 6.51
CA ASN A 163 -18.79 8.56 7.18
C ASN A 163 -18.41 7.26 7.90
N ASP A 164 -17.91 7.30 9.14
CA ASP A 164 -17.54 6.16 10.00
C ASP A 164 -16.68 5.02 9.39
N GLY A 165 -16.36 5.05 8.10
CA GLY A 165 -15.75 3.97 7.32
C GLY A 165 -14.27 4.18 7.03
N GLY A 166 -13.79 5.43 7.15
CA GLY A 166 -12.39 5.81 6.93
C GLY A 166 -11.90 5.58 5.49
N THR A 167 -10.67 6.00 5.24
CA THR A 167 -9.97 5.74 3.98
C THR A 167 -9.63 4.24 3.86
N ILE A 168 -9.95 3.63 2.73
CA ILE A 168 -9.71 2.20 2.47
C ILE A 168 -8.49 2.05 1.57
N HIS A 169 -7.45 1.40 2.09
CA HIS A 169 -6.20 1.13 1.38
C HIS A 169 -6.10 -0.35 0.97
N ARG A 170 -5.65 -0.60 -0.26
CA ARG A 170 -5.41 -1.93 -0.82
C ARG A 170 -4.18 -1.94 -1.72
N GLU A 171 -3.19 -2.77 -1.39
CA GLU A 171 -2.05 -3.03 -2.28
C GLU A 171 -2.53 -3.56 -3.64
N ILE A 172 -1.95 -3.08 -4.74
CA ILE A 172 -2.17 -3.64 -6.07
C ILE A 172 -1.22 -4.84 -6.24
N PRO A 173 -1.74 -6.06 -6.50
CA PRO A 173 -0.92 -7.24 -6.74
C PRO A 173 0.07 -7.03 -7.89
N GLU A 174 1.31 -7.46 -7.68
CA GLU A 174 2.39 -7.25 -8.64
C GLU A 174 2.14 -7.97 -9.96
N GLU A 175 1.56 -9.18 -9.89
CA GLU A 175 1.21 -10.02 -11.03
C GLU A 175 0.18 -9.39 -11.97
N TRP A 176 -0.60 -8.41 -11.49
CA TRP A 176 -1.58 -7.73 -12.33
C TRP A 176 -0.92 -6.79 -13.35
N PHE A 177 0.32 -6.35 -13.08
CA PHE A 177 1.08 -5.53 -14.04
C PHE A 177 1.55 -6.31 -15.27
N ASP A 178 1.43 -7.65 -15.27
CA ASP A 178 1.70 -8.50 -16.44
C ASP A 178 0.46 -8.66 -17.34
N LEU A 179 -0.71 -8.19 -16.89
CA LEU A 179 -1.95 -8.21 -17.68
C LEU A 179 -1.92 -7.12 -18.77
N PRO A 180 -2.70 -7.26 -19.86
CA PRO A 180 -3.02 -6.14 -20.74
C PRO A 180 -3.61 -4.96 -19.94
N TYR A 181 -3.30 -3.73 -20.35
CA TYR A 181 -3.70 -2.53 -19.59
C TYR A 181 -5.21 -2.46 -19.30
N GLU A 182 -6.05 -2.86 -20.25
CA GLU A 182 -7.50 -2.88 -20.07
C GLU A 182 -7.94 -3.91 -19.03
N ASP A 183 -7.34 -5.11 -19.03
CA ASP A 183 -7.60 -6.16 -18.05
C ASP A 183 -7.10 -5.74 -16.66
N PHE A 184 -5.92 -5.12 -16.58
CA PHE A 184 -5.38 -4.53 -15.36
C PHE A 184 -6.36 -3.51 -14.74
N LEU A 185 -6.93 -2.60 -15.56
CA LEU A 185 -7.93 -1.65 -15.09
C LEU A 185 -9.22 -2.32 -14.62
N GLY A 186 -9.60 -3.44 -15.26
CA GLY A 186 -10.69 -4.29 -14.82
C GLY A 186 -10.47 -4.87 -13.43
N GLU A 187 -9.27 -5.38 -13.13
CA GLU A 187 -8.92 -5.91 -11.81
C GLU A 187 -8.82 -4.79 -10.77
N VAL A 188 -8.09 -3.70 -11.06
CA VAL A 188 -7.85 -2.66 -10.07
C VAL A 188 -9.11 -1.91 -9.66
N VAL A 189 -10.13 -1.77 -10.51
CA VAL A 189 -11.37 -1.09 -10.10
C VAL A 189 -12.21 -1.91 -9.10
N THR A 190 -11.90 -3.19 -8.92
CA THR A 190 -12.53 -4.03 -7.89
C THR A 190 -11.90 -3.82 -6.50
N LEU A 191 -10.69 -3.26 -6.44
CA LEU A 191 -10.02 -2.97 -5.18
C LEU A 191 -10.73 -1.86 -4.41
N ALA A 192 -10.56 -1.92 -3.10
CA ALA A 192 -11.15 -0.97 -2.14
C ALA A 192 -12.67 -0.77 -2.33
N ALA A 193 -13.36 -1.73 -2.96
CA ALA A 193 -14.78 -1.63 -3.31
C ALA A 193 -15.11 -0.45 -4.25
N ALA A 194 -14.16 0.06 -5.04
CA ALA A 194 -14.36 1.25 -5.88
C ALA A 194 -15.54 1.14 -6.87
N SER A 195 -15.84 -0.06 -7.36
CA SER A 195 -17.02 -0.33 -8.20
C SER A 195 -18.35 0.00 -7.52
N HIS A 196 -18.46 -0.17 -6.19
CA HIS A 196 -19.66 0.22 -5.42
C HIS A 196 -19.88 1.72 -5.38
N TYR A 197 -18.82 2.49 -5.60
CA TYR A 197 -18.82 3.95 -5.70
C TYR A 197 -18.90 4.41 -7.16
N GLY A 198 -19.15 3.45 -8.07
CA GLY A 198 -19.35 3.61 -9.51
C GLY A 198 -18.14 4.12 -10.27
N PHE A 199 -16.93 3.93 -9.73
CA PHE A 199 -15.73 3.89 -10.57
C PHE A 199 -15.81 2.65 -11.46
N THR A 200 -15.45 2.80 -12.74
CA THR A 200 -15.44 1.69 -13.70
C THR A 200 -14.12 1.68 -14.46
N ALA A 201 -13.76 0.53 -15.03
CA ALA A 201 -12.54 0.41 -15.84
C ALA A 201 -12.56 1.38 -17.04
N GLU A 202 -13.73 1.62 -17.66
CA GLU A 202 -13.88 2.58 -18.75
C GLU A 202 -13.62 4.03 -18.28
N ILE A 203 -14.05 4.38 -17.06
CA ILE A 203 -13.76 5.69 -16.47
C ILE A 203 -12.25 5.87 -16.30
N LEU A 204 -11.54 4.84 -15.83
CA LEU A 204 -10.10 4.86 -15.65
C LEU A 204 -9.36 4.90 -16.99
N LEU A 205 -9.81 4.12 -17.97
CA LEU A 205 -9.22 4.04 -19.31
C LEU A 205 -9.27 5.40 -20.02
N ALA A 206 -10.30 6.19 -19.78
CA ALA A 206 -10.45 7.53 -20.34
C ALA A 206 -9.58 8.61 -19.65
N LYS A 207 -8.80 8.27 -18.62
CA LYS A 207 -7.94 9.23 -17.92
C LYS A 207 -6.58 9.37 -18.58
N GLU A 208 -6.34 10.56 -19.14
CA GLU A 208 -5.04 10.97 -19.66
C GLU A 208 -3.96 10.86 -18.57
N GLY A 209 -2.78 10.34 -18.93
CA GLY A 209 -1.65 10.15 -18.02
C GLY A 209 -1.73 8.92 -17.11
N LEU A 210 -2.88 8.26 -16.93
CA LEU A 210 -2.99 7.09 -16.03
C LEU A 210 -2.16 5.90 -16.52
N LYS A 211 -2.13 5.68 -17.84
CA LYS A 211 -1.37 4.59 -18.46
C LYS A 211 0.15 4.78 -18.28
N GLU A 212 0.63 6.01 -18.47
CA GLU A 212 2.02 6.39 -18.20
C GLU A 212 2.34 6.30 -16.70
N PHE A 213 1.42 6.73 -15.83
CA PHE A 213 1.58 6.68 -14.38
C PHE A 213 1.87 5.26 -13.88
N PHE A 214 1.19 4.24 -14.43
CA PHE A 214 1.45 2.82 -14.14
C PHE A 214 2.62 2.22 -14.93
N GLY A 215 3.19 2.96 -15.89
CA GLY A 215 4.33 2.54 -16.69
C GLY A 215 4.01 1.55 -17.83
N PHE A 216 2.78 1.59 -18.36
CA PHE A 216 2.32 0.74 -19.48
C PHE A 216 2.63 1.30 -20.88
N ASP A 217 3.05 2.57 -20.98
CA ASP A 217 3.44 3.21 -22.26
C ASP A 217 4.96 3.15 -22.51
N LYS A 218 5.62 2.06 -22.10
CA LYS A 218 7.04 1.82 -22.36
C LYS A 218 7.28 1.12 -23.69
#